data_AF-A0A431FUB6-F1
#
_entry.id   AF-A0A431FUB6-F1
#
_cell.length_a   1.000
_cell.length_b   1.000
_cell.length_c   1.000
_cell.angle_alpha   90.00
_cell.angle_beta   90.00
_cell.angle_gamma   90.00
#
_symmetry.space_group_name_H-M   'P 1'
#
loop_
_entity.id
_entity.type
_entity.pdbx_description
1 polymer ?
#
loop_
_entity_poly.entity_id
_entity_poly.type
_entity_poly.pdbx_seq_one_letter_code
_entity_poly.pdbx_strand_id
1 'polypeptide(L)'
;GVVGLTIKNYNGLEDFKFQNVVISTSVGTGLGALAEEINRNADKTGVRATFNVQTVGMHSILAGSTSADFAINGVTIGAIDYKESDENGALISAINSVKDTTGVEASKDENGKLVLTSRDGRGIKITGDIGAASGIKTNQYENYGRLSLVKNDGRDINISGTGFGFSAGGGFISQSSVSLRESKGQIDGQIADAMGFNAMQGGKFIVSGTGGAAGSISDWMSTAGSGFSSGSGFSVGSGKNYSKLLEGNIAVISGTGKI
;
A
#
# COMPACT_ATOMS: atom_id res chain seq x y z
N GLY A 1 -8.94 3.87 -13.11
CA GLY A 1 -10.08 3.09 -13.64
C GLY A 1 -11.39 3.59 -13.04
N VAL A 2 -12.55 3.22 -13.59
CA VAL A 2 -13.86 3.57 -13.01
C VAL A 2 -14.35 2.41 -12.13
N VAL A 3 -14.86 2.74 -10.96
CA VAL A 3 -15.45 1.80 -10.00
C VAL A 3 -16.95 2.00 -9.94
N GLY A 4 -17.68 0.89 -9.99
CA GLY A 4 -19.10 0.85 -9.65
C GLY A 4 -19.31 -0.09 -8.48
N LEU A 5 -19.66 0.44 -7.31
CA LEU A 5 -19.95 -0.34 -6.11
C LEU A 5 -21.47 -0.54 -5.95
N THR A 6 -21.88 -1.72 -5.50
CA THR A 6 -23.26 -2.02 -5.14
C THR A 6 -23.28 -2.84 -3.86
N ILE A 7 -24.00 -2.36 -2.84
CA ILE A 7 -24.33 -3.18 -1.66
C ILE A 7 -25.57 -3.98 -2.00
N LYS A 8 -25.46 -5.31 -1.92
CA LYS A 8 -26.56 -6.23 -2.13
C LYS A 8 -27.48 -6.25 -0.92
N ASN A 9 -28.78 -6.34 -1.19
CA ASN A 9 -29.80 -6.56 -0.17
C ASN A 9 -29.69 -5.61 1.04
N TYR A 10 -29.49 -4.30 0.78
CA TYR A 10 -29.08 -3.35 1.82
C TYR A 10 -30.17 -3.16 2.90
N ASN A 11 -31.45 -3.30 2.51
CA ASN A 11 -32.62 -3.16 3.39
C ASN A 11 -33.46 -4.44 3.51
N GLY A 12 -32.97 -5.58 3.01
CA GLY A 12 -33.72 -6.85 3.01
C GLY A 12 -34.60 -7.09 1.78
N LEU A 13 -34.64 -6.15 0.82
CA LEU A 13 -35.47 -6.24 -0.39
C LEU A 13 -34.70 -5.89 -1.68
N GLU A 14 -33.92 -4.81 -1.66
CA GLU A 14 -33.30 -4.23 -2.86
C GLU A 14 -31.79 -4.00 -2.69
N ASP A 15 -31.12 -3.79 -3.82
CA ASP A 15 -29.70 -3.45 -3.90
C ASP A 15 -29.51 -1.93 -3.88
N PHE A 16 -28.41 -1.47 -3.27
CA PHE A 16 -28.01 -0.06 -3.30
C PHE A 16 -26.84 0.13 -4.25
N LYS A 17 -27.07 0.80 -5.39
CA LYS A 17 -26.03 1.10 -6.37
C LYS A 17 -25.50 2.52 -6.16
N PHE A 18 -24.19 2.63 -5.91
CA PHE A 18 -23.51 3.91 -5.81
C PHE A 18 -23.27 4.55 -7.18
N GLN A 19 -23.03 5.85 -7.19
CA GLN A 19 -22.52 6.52 -8.38
C GLN A 19 -21.14 5.97 -8.75
N ASN A 20 -20.83 5.99 -10.05
CA ASN A 20 -19.52 5.56 -10.52
C ASN A 20 -18.44 6.56 -10.06
N VAL A 21 -17.34 6.03 -9.50
CA VAL A 21 -16.22 6.85 -9.01
C VAL A 21 -14.97 6.53 -9.79
N VAL A 22 -14.22 7.55 -10.19
CA VAL A 22 -12.92 7.37 -10.85
C VAL A 22 -11.84 7.15 -9.79
N ILE A 23 -11.03 6.11 -9.97
CA ILE A 23 -9.83 5.82 -9.18
C ILE A 23 -8.61 6.21 -10.01
N SER A 24 -7.89 7.24 -9.57
CA SER A 24 -6.65 7.71 -10.21
C SER A 24 -5.78 8.51 -9.23
N THR A 25 -4.75 9.18 -9.74
CA THR A 25 -3.83 10.08 -9.02
C THR A 25 -4.24 11.54 -9.09
N SER A 26 -5.36 11.86 -9.75
CA SER A 26 -5.86 13.23 -9.92
C SER A 26 -6.71 13.69 -8.74
N VAL A 27 -6.80 15.00 -8.54
CA VAL A 27 -7.68 15.62 -7.55
C VAL A 27 -9.13 15.21 -7.78
N GLY A 28 -9.88 14.93 -6.70
CA GLY A 28 -11.27 14.50 -6.77
C GLY A 28 -11.49 13.06 -7.23
N THR A 29 -10.42 12.25 -7.27
CA THR A 29 -10.49 10.83 -7.63
C THR A 29 -9.82 9.97 -6.54
N GLY A 30 -9.90 8.65 -6.68
CA GLY A 30 -9.27 7.72 -5.74
C GLY A 30 -10.22 7.25 -4.63
N LEU A 31 -9.65 6.64 -3.60
CA LEU A 31 -10.43 6.09 -2.49
C LEU A 31 -11.03 7.15 -1.58
N GLY A 32 -10.46 8.34 -1.53
CA GLY A 32 -11.08 9.46 -0.82
C GLY A 32 -12.46 9.78 -1.41
N ALA A 33 -12.55 9.93 -2.73
CA ALA A 33 -13.81 10.16 -3.43
C ALA A 33 -14.80 9.00 -3.28
N LEU A 34 -14.31 7.75 -3.32
CA LEU A 34 -15.17 6.57 -3.10
C LEU A 34 -15.70 6.50 -1.67
N ALA A 35 -14.84 6.74 -0.68
CA ALA A 35 -15.24 6.75 0.72
C ALA A 35 -16.23 7.88 1.02
N GLU A 36 -16.05 9.07 0.41
CA GLU A 36 -17.01 10.16 0.52
C GLU A 36 -18.40 9.77 -0.01
N GLU A 37 -18.47 9.16 -1.20
CA GLU A 37 -19.74 8.72 -1.80
C GLU A 37 -20.43 7.63 -0.97
N ILE A 38 -19.67 6.70 -0.39
CA ILE A 38 -20.23 5.71 0.54
C ILE A 38 -20.78 6.38 1.80
N ASN A 39 -19.98 7.25 2.43
CA ASN A 39 -20.34 7.92 3.67
C ASN A 39 -21.52 8.88 3.50
N ARG A 40 -21.67 9.51 2.32
CA ARG A 40 -22.82 10.36 1.98
C ARG A 40 -24.15 9.61 2.05
N ASN A 41 -24.13 8.29 1.84
CA ASN A 41 -25.31 7.42 1.88
C ASN A 41 -25.28 6.46 3.09
N ALA A 42 -24.48 6.75 4.12
CA ALA A 42 -24.34 5.88 5.29
C ALA A 42 -25.61 5.82 6.15
N ASP A 43 -26.44 6.87 6.13
CA ASP A 43 -27.74 6.91 6.79
C ASP A 43 -28.74 5.89 6.21
N LYS A 44 -28.63 5.63 4.89
CA LYS A 44 -29.49 4.67 4.18
C LYS A 44 -28.96 3.25 4.22
N THR A 45 -27.66 3.09 4.03
CA THR A 45 -27.02 1.78 3.87
C THR A 45 -26.54 1.18 5.20
N GLY A 46 -26.34 2.01 6.23
CA GLY A 46 -25.72 1.61 7.49
C GLY A 46 -24.23 1.29 7.39
N VAL A 47 -23.61 1.53 6.22
CA VAL A 47 -22.19 1.26 5.95
C VAL A 47 -21.41 2.56 5.90
N ARG A 48 -20.30 2.60 6.64
CA ARG A 48 -19.31 3.68 6.58
C ARG A 48 -18.03 3.18 5.96
N ALA A 49 -17.32 4.07 5.28
CA ALA A 49 -16.06 3.77 4.65
C ALA A 49 -14.94 4.67 5.18
N THR A 50 -13.75 4.11 5.29
CA THR A 50 -12.49 4.84 5.42
C THR A 50 -11.49 4.28 4.43
N PHE A 51 -10.38 4.98 4.22
CA PHE A 51 -9.31 4.55 3.35
C PHE A 51 -7.96 4.68 4.05
N ASN A 52 -7.00 3.88 3.60
CA ASN A 52 -5.61 4.06 3.92
C ASN A 52 -4.78 3.91 2.64
N VAL A 53 -4.22 5.02 2.16
CA VAL A 53 -3.33 5.02 0.98
C VAL A 53 -1.92 5.39 1.42
N GLN A 54 -1.13 4.35 1.71
CA GLN A 54 0.26 4.48 2.10
C GLN A 54 1.14 3.50 1.34
N THR A 55 2.27 3.97 0.87
CA THR A 55 3.37 3.14 0.38
C THR A 55 4.51 3.21 1.39
N VAL A 56 4.86 2.07 1.99
CA VAL A 56 5.91 1.95 3.00
C VAL A 56 7.10 1.21 2.40
N GLY A 57 8.29 1.74 2.60
CA GLY A 57 9.54 1.12 2.21
C GLY A 57 9.74 -0.23 2.89
N MET A 58 10.40 -1.15 2.21
CA MET A 58 10.64 -2.51 2.71
C MET A 58 11.72 -2.55 3.80
N HIS A 59 12.68 -1.62 3.74
CA HIS A 59 13.77 -1.45 4.69
C HIS A 59 14.00 0.05 4.98
N SER A 60 14.89 0.34 5.92
CA SER A 60 15.31 1.72 6.21
C SER A 60 15.99 2.37 5.00
N ILE A 61 15.88 3.69 4.87
CA ILE A 61 16.51 4.42 3.76
C ILE A 61 18.03 4.20 3.81
N LEU A 62 18.62 3.76 2.69
CA LEU A 62 20.07 3.66 2.49
C LEU A 62 20.56 4.84 1.65
N ALA A 63 21.88 5.06 1.63
CA ALA A 63 22.44 6.07 0.74
C ALA A 63 22.24 5.68 -0.74
N GLY A 64 21.83 6.63 -1.56
CA GLY A 64 21.56 6.42 -2.97
C GLY A 64 21.10 7.70 -3.65
N SER A 65 20.58 7.55 -4.86
CA SER A 65 20.07 8.67 -5.63
C SER A 65 18.82 8.32 -6.42
N THR A 66 18.02 9.34 -6.71
CA THR A 66 16.90 9.24 -7.66
C THR A 66 17.38 9.55 -9.08
N SER A 67 16.65 9.02 -10.06
CA SER A 67 16.82 9.36 -11.48
C SER A 67 16.41 10.80 -11.80
N ALA A 68 16.90 11.32 -12.93
CA ALA A 68 16.57 12.66 -13.40
C ALA A 68 15.08 12.83 -13.76
N ASP A 69 14.40 11.75 -14.13
CA ASP A 69 12.97 11.71 -14.47
C ASP A 69 12.08 11.26 -13.30
N PHE A 70 12.64 11.15 -12.08
CA PHE A 70 11.87 10.82 -10.88
C PHE A 70 10.71 11.80 -10.67
N ALA A 71 9.50 11.25 -10.60
CA ALA A 71 8.27 12.00 -10.46
C ALA A 71 7.25 11.23 -9.61
N ILE A 72 6.37 11.98 -8.93
CA ILE A 72 5.25 11.44 -8.17
C ILE A 72 3.96 12.07 -8.67
N ASN A 73 2.95 11.24 -8.97
CA ASN A 73 1.65 11.65 -9.49
C ASN A 73 1.73 12.59 -10.72
N GLY A 74 2.76 12.38 -11.56
CA GLY A 74 3.01 13.16 -12.77
C GLY A 74 3.80 14.47 -12.56
N VAL A 75 4.19 14.80 -11.32
CA VAL A 75 5.04 15.97 -11.02
C VAL A 75 6.49 15.53 -10.90
N THR A 76 7.35 16.03 -11.79
CA THR A 76 8.78 15.77 -11.75
C THR A 76 9.44 16.44 -10.55
N ILE A 77 10.17 15.65 -9.78
CA ILE A 77 10.98 16.09 -8.64
C ILE A 77 12.46 16.13 -9.06
N GLY A 78 12.90 15.14 -9.84
CA GLY A 78 14.25 15.08 -10.42
C GLY A 78 15.25 14.29 -9.57
N ALA A 79 16.53 14.40 -9.96
CA ALA A 79 17.63 13.69 -9.31
C ALA A 79 17.97 14.30 -7.95
N ILE A 80 18.02 13.46 -6.93
CA ILE A 80 18.31 13.80 -5.53
C ILE A 80 19.29 12.77 -5.00
N ASP A 81 20.41 13.23 -4.45
CA ASP A 81 21.31 12.39 -3.68
C ASP A 81 20.89 12.41 -2.20
N TYR A 82 20.60 11.23 -1.65
CA TYR A 82 20.19 11.07 -0.26
C TYR A 82 21.14 10.14 0.49
N LYS A 83 21.34 10.44 1.76
CA LYS A 83 22.20 9.65 2.65
C LYS A 83 21.41 8.54 3.33
N GLU A 84 22.15 7.64 3.98
CA GLU A 84 21.54 6.64 4.87
C GLU A 84 20.63 7.33 5.89
N SER A 85 19.47 6.73 6.15
CA SER A 85 18.40 7.27 6.98
C SER A 85 17.89 8.66 6.58
N ASP A 86 18.16 9.11 5.35
CA ASP A 86 17.93 10.48 4.86
C ASP A 86 18.47 11.53 5.86
N GLU A 87 19.70 11.34 6.37
CA GLU A 87 20.33 12.25 7.34
C GLU A 87 20.46 13.70 6.83
N ASN A 88 20.59 13.87 5.51
CA ASN A 88 20.59 15.19 4.87
C ASN A 88 19.17 15.75 4.65
N GLY A 89 18.12 14.97 4.93
CA GLY A 89 16.71 15.33 4.75
C GLY A 89 16.32 15.61 3.30
N ALA A 90 17.16 15.25 2.34
CA ALA A 90 17.03 15.68 0.95
C ALA A 90 15.86 14.98 0.27
N LEU A 91 15.70 13.67 0.49
CA LEU A 91 14.65 12.89 -0.16
C LEU A 91 13.27 13.32 0.35
N ILE A 92 13.09 13.38 1.67
CA ILE A 92 11.81 13.75 2.29
C ILE A 92 11.46 15.21 1.96
N SER A 93 12.43 16.13 2.04
CA SER A 93 12.19 17.54 1.74
C SER A 93 11.81 17.74 0.27
N ALA A 94 12.50 17.09 -0.66
CA ALA A 94 12.21 17.23 -2.09
C ALA A 94 10.81 16.72 -2.44
N ILE A 95 10.40 15.56 -1.90
CA ILE A 95 9.02 15.06 -2.11
C ILE A 95 7.99 16.02 -1.48
N ASN A 96 8.26 16.48 -0.26
CA ASN A 96 7.32 17.36 0.45
C ASN A 96 7.25 18.77 -0.14
N SER A 97 8.24 19.21 -0.93
CA SER A 97 8.21 20.50 -1.61
C SER A 97 7.07 20.63 -2.64
N VAL A 98 6.57 19.50 -3.14
CA VAL A 98 5.48 19.43 -4.13
C VAL A 98 4.21 18.74 -3.58
N LYS A 99 4.13 18.51 -2.27
CA LYS A 99 3.03 17.73 -1.64
C LYS A 99 1.64 18.29 -1.91
N ASP A 100 1.49 19.61 -2.00
CA ASP A 100 0.18 20.25 -2.23
C ASP A 100 -0.29 20.05 -3.67
N THR A 101 0.65 19.76 -4.60
CA THR A 101 0.33 19.43 -5.99
C THR A 101 0.13 17.92 -6.17
N THR A 102 1.06 17.11 -5.65
CA THR A 102 1.03 15.65 -5.81
C THR A 102 -0.02 14.98 -4.92
N GLY A 103 -0.34 15.56 -3.77
CA GLY A 103 -1.17 14.95 -2.72
C GLY A 103 -0.47 13.94 -1.85
N VAL A 104 0.85 13.79 -2.02
CA VAL A 104 1.65 12.77 -1.36
C VAL A 104 2.60 13.46 -0.39
N GLU A 105 2.51 13.05 0.87
CA GLU A 105 3.39 13.49 1.96
C GLU A 105 4.40 12.37 2.26
N ALA A 106 5.68 12.71 2.25
CA ALA A 106 6.76 11.82 2.64
C ALA A 106 7.09 11.99 4.12
N SER A 107 7.30 10.88 4.81
CA SER A 107 7.80 10.84 6.17
C SER A 107 8.75 9.66 6.36
N LYS A 108 9.43 9.65 7.52
CA LYS A 108 10.25 8.53 7.97
C LYS A 108 9.57 7.88 9.17
N ASP A 109 9.41 6.56 9.15
CA ASP A 109 8.89 5.84 10.31
C ASP A 109 9.95 5.65 11.41
N GLU A 110 9.53 5.10 12.55
CA GLU A 110 10.41 4.82 13.70
C GLU A 110 11.54 3.84 13.38
N ASN A 111 11.37 3.02 12.33
CA ASN A 111 12.36 2.04 11.85
C ASN A 111 13.24 2.61 10.73
N GLY A 112 13.13 3.90 10.41
CA GLY A 112 13.90 4.57 9.38
C GLY A 112 13.42 4.32 7.95
N LYS A 113 12.25 3.72 7.76
CA LYS A 113 11.65 3.43 6.44
C LYS A 113 10.99 4.68 5.87
N LEU A 114 11.08 4.85 4.55
CA LEU A 114 10.33 5.88 3.84
C LEU A 114 8.85 5.51 3.83
N VAL A 115 7.98 6.45 4.21
CA VAL A 115 6.53 6.32 4.13
C VAL A 115 5.99 7.43 3.23
N LEU A 116 5.26 7.05 2.20
CA LEU A 116 4.53 7.97 1.33
C LEU A 116 3.04 7.83 1.65
N THR A 117 2.40 8.90 2.11
CA THR A 117 0.98 8.92 2.47
C THR A 117 0.22 9.85 1.54
N SER A 118 -0.89 9.38 0.96
CA SER A 118 -1.84 10.27 0.29
C SER A 118 -2.92 10.72 1.29
N ARG A 119 -3.00 12.03 1.53
CA ARG A 119 -3.92 12.62 2.52
C ARG A 119 -5.37 12.63 2.07
N ASP A 120 -5.59 12.82 0.77
CA ASP A 120 -6.91 12.93 0.16
C ASP A 120 -7.38 11.60 -0.46
N GLY A 121 -6.61 10.51 -0.27
CA GLY A 121 -6.96 9.18 -0.74
C GLY A 121 -6.81 9.00 -2.24
N ARG A 122 -6.01 9.84 -2.91
CA ARG A 122 -5.56 9.62 -4.29
C ARG A 122 -4.60 8.44 -4.36
N GLY A 123 -4.48 7.84 -5.55
CA GLY A 123 -3.38 6.91 -5.81
C GLY A 123 -2.01 7.59 -5.66
N ILE A 124 -1.02 6.78 -5.30
CA ILE A 124 0.40 7.13 -5.32
C ILE A 124 0.99 6.42 -6.53
N LYS A 125 1.43 7.20 -7.52
CA LYS A 125 2.14 6.70 -8.69
C LYS A 125 3.52 7.34 -8.79
N ILE A 126 4.55 6.51 -8.76
CA ILE A 126 5.95 6.89 -8.97
C ILE A 126 6.31 6.56 -10.42
N THR A 127 6.91 7.53 -11.11
CA THR A 127 7.54 7.32 -12.42
C THR A 127 9.00 7.77 -12.36
N GLY A 128 9.81 7.29 -13.31
CA GLY A 128 11.26 7.28 -13.15
C GLY A 128 11.68 6.27 -12.08
N ASP A 129 12.94 6.36 -11.63
CA ASP A 129 13.50 5.55 -10.55
C ASP A 129 13.73 6.39 -9.28
N ILE A 130 13.13 5.97 -8.16
CA ILE A 130 13.40 6.51 -6.81
C ILE A 130 14.65 5.86 -6.18
N GLY A 131 15.17 4.80 -6.81
CA GLY A 131 16.34 4.06 -6.38
C GLY A 131 15.98 2.96 -5.38
N ALA A 132 16.58 1.79 -5.55
CA ALA A 132 16.39 0.64 -4.65
C ALA A 132 16.79 0.95 -3.19
N ALA A 133 17.68 1.93 -2.98
CA ALA A 133 18.15 2.38 -1.68
C ALA A 133 17.05 3.06 -0.84
N SER A 134 16.02 3.63 -1.47
CA SER A 134 14.86 4.23 -0.78
C SER A 134 14.00 3.22 -0.01
N GLY A 135 14.15 1.92 -0.30
CA GLY A 135 13.31 0.85 0.23
C GLY A 135 12.01 0.63 -0.53
N ILE A 136 11.63 1.53 -1.45
CA ILE A 136 10.43 1.38 -2.29
C ILE A 136 10.79 0.56 -3.53
N LYS A 137 9.99 -0.47 -3.83
CA LYS A 137 10.21 -1.36 -4.98
C LYS A 137 9.29 -1.04 -6.15
N THR A 138 9.66 -1.49 -7.35
CA THR A 138 8.93 -1.20 -8.59
C THR A 138 7.47 -1.68 -8.56
N ASN A 139 7.18 -2.79 -7.87
CA ASN A 139 5.81 -3.26 -7.66
C ASN A 139 4.98 -2.37 -6.72
N GLN A 140 5.61 -1.46 -5.99
CA GLN A 140 4.98 -0.46 -5.13
C GLN A 140 4.85 0.92 -5.82
N TYR A 141 5.38 1.07 -7.05
CA TYR A 141 5.34 2.35 -7.76
C TYR A 141 3.92 2.75 -8.13
N GLU A 142 2.97 1.83 -8.17
CA GLU A 142 1.57 2.16 -8.40
C GLU A 142 0.72 1.54 -7.28
N ASN A 143 0.25 2.38 -6.36
CA ASN A 143 -0.52 1.99 -5.19
C ASN A 143 -1.75 2.89 -5.04
N TYR A 144 -2.92 2.28 -4.95
CA TYR A 144 -4.19 2.99 -4.76
C TYR A 144 -4.77 2.80 -3.35
N GLY A 145 -4.03 2.13 -2.45
CA GLY A 145 -4.37 1.91 -1.05
C GLY A 145 -5.46 0.88 -0.80
N ARG A 146 -6.02 0.92 0.41
CA ARG A 146 -7.05 0.01 0.90
C ARG A 146 -8.30 0.78 1.30
N LEU A 147 -9.46 0.20 1.00
CA LEU A 147 -10.76 0.66 1.48
C LEU A 147 -11.19 -0.23 2.65
N SER A 148 -11.66 0.37 3.74
CA SER A 148 -12.20 -0.33 4.90
C SER A 148 -13.67 0.05 5.07
N LEU A 149 -14.53 -0.96 5.14
CA LEU A 149 -15.97 -0.79 5.33
C LEU A 149 -16.34 -1.23 6.73
N VAL A 150 -17.18 -0.45 7.40
CA VAL A 150 -17.66 -0.73 8.75
C VAL A 150 -19.17 -0.66 8.77
N LYS A 151 -19.80 -1.70 9.32
CA LYS A 151 -21.23 -1.78 9.59
C LYS A 151 -21.45 -2.09 11.06
N ASN A 152 -22.55 -1.60 11.63
CA ASN A 152 -22.83 -1.68 13.05
C ASN A 152 -23.87 -2.75 13.44
N ASP A 153 -24.40 -3.53 12.48
CA ASP A 153 -25.42 -4.54 12.73
C ASP A 153 -24.89 -5.99 12.80
N GLY A 154 -23.57 -6.17 12.69
CA GLY A 154 -22.88 -7.46 12.79
C GLY A 154 -23.12 -8.43 11.63
N ARG A 155 -23.94 -8.07 10.64
CA ARG A 155 -24.13 -8.86 9.42
C ARG A 155 -23.05 -8.52 8.41
N ASP A 156 -22.76 -9.47 7.53
CA ASP A 156 -21.80 -9.26 6.45
C ASP A 156 -22.23 -8.12 5.51
N ILE A 157 -21.24 -7.44 4.94
CA ILE A 157 -21.46 -6.40 3.94
C ILE A 157 -21.35 -7.05 2.57
N ASN A 158 -22.48 -7.58 2.08
CA ASN A 158 -22.49 -8.22 0.77
C ASN A 158 -22.31 -7.16 -0.32
N ILE A 159 -21.11 -7.07 -0.88
CA ILE A 159 -20.74 -6.13 -1.93
C ILE A 159 -20.59 -6.85 -3.27
N SER A 160 -20.97 -6.13 -4.33
CA SER A 160 -20.70 -6.51 -5.71
C SER A 160 -20.30 -5.26 -6.48
N GLY A 161 -19.49 -5.40 -7.51
CA GLY A 161 -19.08 -4.25 -8.28
C GLY A 161 -18.13 -4.58 -9.42
N THR A 162 -17.65 -3.52 -10.06
CA THR A 162 -16.63 -3.58 -11.09
C THR A 162 -15.49 -2.61 -10.74
N GLY A 163 -14.26 -3.00 -11.07
CA GLY A 163 -13.06 -2.20 -10.81
C GLY A 163 -12.57 -2.26 -9.35
N PHE A 164 -11.33 -1.81 -9.11
CA PHE A 164 -10.69 -1.67 -7.79
C PHE A 164 -10.96 -2.84 -6.81
N GLY A 165 -10.41 -4.02 -7.07
CA GLY A 165 -10.52 -5.17 -6.14
C GLY A 165 -11.93 -5.76 -5.97
N PHE A 166 -12.98 -5.15 -6.52
CA PHE A 166 -14.36 -5.63 -6.45
C PHE A 166 -14.72 -6.66 -7.54
N SER A 167 -13.81 -6.91 -8.50
CA SER A 167 -13.98 -7.96 -9.50
C SER A 167 -13.81 -9.34 -8.87
N ALA A 168 -14.55 -10.34 -9.35
CA ALA A 168 -14.42 -11.73 -8.89
C ALA A 168 -12.97 -12.23 -9.06
N GLY A 169 -12.32 -12.60 -7.94
CA GLY A 169 -10.90 -13.00 -7.89
C GLY A 169 -9.90 -11.85 -7.70
N GLY A 170 -10.35 -10.62 -7.42
CA GLY A 170 -9.54 -9.40 -7.46
C GLY A 170 -8.66 -9.09 -6.24
N GLY A 171 -8.69 -9.88 -5.17
CA GLY A 171 -7.79 -9.73 -4.03
C GLY A 171 -8.30 -10.44 -2.76
N PHE A 172 -7.38 -10.78 -1.85
CA PHE A 172 -7.75 -11.28 -0.53
C PHE A 172 -8.31 -10.14 0.32
N ILE A 173 -9.59 -10.25 0.71
CA ILE A 173 -10.30 -9.31 1.58
C ILE A 173 -10.37 -9.92 2.98
N SER A 174 -10.04 -9.14 4.00
CA SER A 174 -10.18 -9.53 5.41
C SER A 174 -11.51 -8.99 5.96
N GLN A 175 -12.32 -9.88 6.55
CA GLN A 175 -13.62 -9.54 7.14
C GLN A 175 -13.75 -10.18 8.53
N SER A 176 -14.35 -9.46 9.48
CA SER A 176 -14.60 -9.97 10.83
C SER A 176 -15.71 -9.16 11.52
N SER A 177 -16.47 -9.81 12.40
CA SER A 177 -17.40 -9.15 13.32
C SER A 177 -16.86 -9.23 14.75
N VAL A 178 -16.63 -8.09 15.40
CA VAL A 178 -16.00 -8.04 16.73
C VAL A 178 -17.03 -7.59 17.78
N SER A 179 -17.18 -8.37 18.85
CA SER A 179 -18.00 -8.01 20.00
C SER A 179 -17.28 -7.07 20.98
N LEU A 180 -18.04 -6.37 21.82
CA LEU A 180 -17.49 -5.51 22.89
C LEU A 180 -16.62 -6.24 23.92
N ARG A 181 -16.75 -7.58 24.01
CA ARG A 181 -15.90 -8.39 24.89
C ARG A 181 -14.56 -8.65 24.23
N GLU A 182 -14.56 -8.99 22.94
CA GLU A 182 -13.35 -9.26 22.16
C GLU A 182 -12.50 -8.00 21.99
N SER A 183 -13.13 -6.83 21.88
CA SER A 183 -12.42 -5.54 21.81
C SER A 183 -11.64 -5.18 23.07
N LYS A 184 -11.82 -5.91 24.18
CA LYS A 184 -11.05 -5.73 25.43
C LYS A 184 -9.84 -6.64 25.53
N GLY A 185 -9.75 -7.66 24.66
CA GLY A 185 -8.63 -8.60 24.61
C GLY A 185 -7.52 -8.10 23.69
N GLN A 186 -6.47 -8.92 23.55
CA GLN A 186 -5.47 -8.71 22.52
C GLN A 186 -6.12 -8.93 21.14
N ILE A 187 -5.96 -7.96 20.25
CA ILE A 187 -6.49 -8.03 18.88
C ILE A 187 -5.62 -9.00 18.08
N ASP A 188 -6.24 -10.05 17.53
CA ASP A 188 -5.58 -10.98 16.62
C ASP A 188 -5.18 -10.30 15.29
N GLY A 189 -4.14 -10.79 14.64
CA GLY A 189 -3.63 -10.21 13.39
C GLY A 189 -4.66 -10.15 12.25
N GLN A 190 -5.56 -11.15 12.14
CA GLN A 190 -6.62 -11.15 11.13
C GLN A 190 -7.69 -10.11 11.44
N ILE A 191 -8.03 -9.96 12.72
CA ILE A 191 -8.96 -8.92 13.18
C ILE A 191 -8.34 -7.53 12.96
N ALA A 192 -7.06 -7.35 13.27
CA ALA A 192 -6.34 -6.10 13.03
C ALA A 192 -6.32 -5.70 11.54
N ASP A 193 -6.11 -6.67 10.64
CA ASP A 193 -6.17 -6.43 9.19
C ASP A 193 -7.58 -6.05 8.73
N ALA A 194 -8.63 -6.70 9.26
CA ALA A 194 -10.02 -6.36 9.00
C ALA A 194 -10.43 -4.98 9.60
N MET A 195 -9.86 -4.60 10.74
CA MET A 195 -10.04 -3.28 11.36
C MET A 195 -9.30 -2.15 10.65
N GLY A 196 -8.46 -2.46 9.65
CA GLY A 196 -7.73 -1.47 8.85
C GLY A 196 -6.44 -0.94 9.50
N PHE A 197 -5.87 -1.66 10.46
CA PHE A 197 -4.63 -1.23 11.14
C PHE A 197 -3.43 -1.19 10.18
N ASN A 198 -3.40 -2.10 9.22
CA ASN A 198 -2.29 -2.23 8.28
C ASN A 198 -2.63 -1.57 6.95
N ALA A 199 -1.75 -0.70 6.45
CA ALA A 199 -1.87 -0.15 5.10
C ALA A 199 -1.54 -1.18 4.00
N MET A 200 -0.75 -2.21 4.35
CA MET A 200 -0.42 -3.34 3.49
C MET A 200 -1.01 -4.64 4.06
N GLN A 201 -1.45 -5.53 3.17
CA GLN A 201 -2.06 -6.81 3.57
C GLN A 201 -1.14 -7.60 4.52
N GLY A 202 -1.64 -7.92 5.72
CA GLY A 202 -0.91 -8.74 6.69
C GLY A 202 0.30 -8.05 7.34
N GLY A 203 0.50 -6.74 7.12
CA GLY A 203 1.53 -5.95 7.79
C GLY A 203 2.98 -6.26 7.40
N LYS A 204 3.22 -7.18 6.46
CA LYS A 204 4.55 -7.52 5.93
C LYS A 204 4.59 -7.44 4.42
N PHE A 205 5.76 -7.08 3.90
CA PHE A 205 5.96 -7.04 2.46
C PHE A 205 6.16 -8.45 1.90
N ILE A 206 5.26 -8.90 1.03
CA ILE A 206 5.35 -10.24 0.44
C ILE A 206 6.14 -10.18 -0.87
N VAL A 207 7.15 -11.02 -1.00
CA VAL A 207 7.99 -11.13 -2.20
C VAL A 207 8.15 -12.57 -2.65
N SER A 208 8.39 -12.79 -3.94
CA SER A 208 8.54 -14.14 -4.51
C SER A 208 9.98 -14.45 -4.94
N GLY A 209 10.54 -15.54 -4.43
CA GLY A 209 11.84 -16.08 -4.88
C GLY A 209 11.73 -16.99 -6.11
N THR A 210 12.88 -17.45 -6.63
CA THR A 210 13.00 -18.30 -7.84
C THR A 210 12.86 -19.81 -7.60
N GLY A 211 12.75 -20.28 -6.35
CA GLY A 211 12.71 -21.71 -5.97
C GLY A 211 11.43 -22.14 -5.22
N GLY A 212 11.13 -23.45 -5.25
CA GLY A 212 9.92 -24.06 -4.67
C GLY A 212 9.84 -24.05 -3.13
N ALA A 213 8.60 -23.94 -2.63
CA ALA A 213 8.07 -24.02 -1.26
C ALA A 213 8.72 -23.20 -0.11
N ALA A 214 10.00 -22.81 -0.17
CA ALA A 214 10.63 -21.96 0.84
C ALA A 214 11.68 -21.05 0.18
N GLY A 215 11.22 -19.97 -0.45
CA GLY A 215 12.13 -18.95 -0.95
C GLY A 215 12.88 -18.31 0.23
N SER A 216 14.21 -18.32 0.21
CA SER A 216 14.99 -17.58 1.21
C SER A 216 15.12 -16.11 0.82
N ILE A 217 15.43 -15.25 1.79
CA ILE A 217 15.73 -13.83 1.53
C ILE A 217 16.90 -13.71 0.53
N SER A 218 17.92 -14.56 0.66
CA SER A 218 19.05 -14.60 -0.26
C SER A 218 18.65 -14.98 -1.69
N ASP A 219 17.72 -15.91 -1.86
CA ASP A 219 17.23 -16.31 -3.19
C ASP A 219 16.46 -15.15 -3.82
N TRP A 220 15.57 -14.52 -3.07
CA TRP A 220 14.82 -13.35 -3.54
C TRP A 220 15.76 -12.20 -3.91
N MET A 221 16.75 -11.87 -3.06
CA MET A 221 17.72 -10.82 -3.34
C MET A 221 18.46 -11.06 -4.66
N SER A 222 18.73 -12.32 -5.00
CA SER A 222 19.44 -12.70 -6.23
C SER A 222 18.57 -12.59 -7.49
N THR A 223 17.25 -12.40 -7.37
CA THR A 223 16.34 -12.27 -8.51
C THR A 223 16.51 -10.95 -9.26
N ALA A 224 16.28 -10.98 -10.57
CA ALA A 224 16.27 -9.78 -11.39
C ALA A 224 15.12 -8.85 -10.97
N GLY A 225 15.41 -7.56 -10.82
CA GLY A 225 14.41 -6.56 -10.41
C GLY A 225 14.20 -6.44 -8.89
N SER A 226 14.88 -7.25 -8.06
CA SER A 226 14.85 -7.10 -6.60
C SER A 226 15.48 -5.79 -6.11
N GLY A 227 16.40 -5.21 -6.90
CA GLY A 227 17.28 -4.11 -6.51
C GLY A 227 18.43 -4.56 -5.59
N PHE A 228 18.57 -5.87 -5.35
CA PHE A 228 19.64 -6.49 -4.55
C PHE A 228 20.43 -7.54 -5.36
N SER A 229 20.22 -7.63 -6.67
CA SER A 229 20.96 -8.56 -7.53
C SER A 229 22.44 -8.21 -7.58
N SER A 230 23.26 -9.14 -8.09
CA SER A 230 24.69 -8.88 -8.31
C SER A 230 24.90 -7.58 -9.12
N GLY A 231 25.89 -6.77 -8.71
CA GLY A 231 26.19 -5.47 -9.32
C GLY A 231 25.37 -4.28 -8.79
N SER A 232 24.34 -4.50 -7.96
CA SER A 232 23.53 -3.43 -7.37
C SER A 232 24.23 -2.62 -6.26
N GLY A 233 25.35 -3.12 -5.72
CA GLY A 233 25.95 -2.61 -4.50
C GLY A 233 25.26 -3.09 -3.21
N PHE A 234 24.06 -3.67 -3.31
CA PHE A 234 23.27 -4.17 -2.18
C PHE A 234 23.19 -5.70 -2.11
N SER A 235 23.95 -6.41 -2.94
CA SER A 235 23.83 -7.86 -3.07
C SER A 235 24.21 -8.64 -1.82
N VAL A 236 23.74 -9.89 -1.77
CA VAL A 236 24.25 -10.88 -0.83
C VAL A 236 25.77 -10.97 -1.01
N GLY A 237 26.52 -11.00 0.09
CA GLY A 237 27.99 -11.04 0.05
C GLY A 237 28.69 -9.70 -0.16
N SER A 238 27.97 -8.57 -0.21
CA SER A 238 28.55 -7.20 -0.28
C SER A 238 29.34 -6.77 0.98
N GLY A 239 29.44 -7.61 2.00
CA GLY A 239 30.06 -7.28 3.29
C GLY A 239 29.21 -6.38 4.21
N LYS A 240 28.05 -5.90 3.72
CA LYS A 240 27.14 -4.99 4.45
C LYS A 240 25.94 -5.69 5.11
N ASN A 241 25.78 -7.01 4.91
CA ASN A 241 24.72 -7.84 5.51
C ASN A 241 23.29 -7.31 5.27
N TYR A 242 22.99 -6.77 4.08
CA TYR A 242 21.66 -6.23 3.76
C TYR A 242 20.51 -7.22 3.89
N SER A 243 20.77 -8.54 3.81
CA SER A 243 19.77 -9.56 4.12
C SER A 243 19.17 -9.43 5.52
N LYS A 244 19.95 -8.96 6.51
CA LYS A 244 19.46 -8.74 7.88
C LYS A 244 18.48 -7.57 7.98
N LEU A 245 18.58 -6.57 7.11
CA LEU A 245 17.60 -5.47 7.06
C LEU A 245 16.23 -5.94 6.57
N LEU A 246 16.19 -7.09 5.88
CA LEU A 246 14.98 -7.67 5.31
C LEU A 246 14.34 -8.68 6.26
N GLU A 247 15.12 -9.28 7.16
CA GLU A 247 14.62 -10.23 8.17
C GLU A 247 13.50 -9.59 9.01
N GLY A 248 12.36 -10.29 9.12
CA GLY A 248 11.18 -9.81 9.84
C GLY A 248 10.33 -8.78 9.09
N ASN A 249 10.92 -8.00 8.19
CA ASN A 249 10.25 -6.98 7.37
C ASN A 249 9.57 -7.55 6.13
N ILE A 250 10.10 -8.66 5.60
CA ILE A 250 9.54 -9.33 4.41
C ILE A 250 9.09 -10.75 4.71
N ALA A 251 8.09 -11.20 3.97
CA ALA A 251 7.71 -12.60 3.86
C ALA A 251 8.07 -13.08 2.45
N VAL A 252 8.97 -14.05 2.34
CA VAL A 252 9.37 -14.62 1.05
C VAL A 252 8.53 -15.86 0.78
N ILE A 253 7.84 -15.87 -0.36
CA ILE A 253 7.08 -17.01 -0.86
C ILE A 253 7.76 -17.62 -2.09
N SER A 254 7.48 -18.89 -2.40
CA SER A 254 7.97 -19.50 -3.63
C SER A 254 7.26 -18.94 -4.85
N GLY A 255 8.00 -18.68 -5.94
CA GLY A 255 7.48 -18.11 -7.19
C GLY A 255 6.42 -18.93 -7.93
N THR A 256 6.04 -20.12 -7.43
CA THR A 256 4.96 -20.95 -7.97
C THR A 256 3.57 -20.50 -7.55
N GLY A 257 3.45 -19.60 -6.57
CA GLY A 257 2.19 -18.98 -6.18
C GLY A 257 2.17 -17.52 -6.61
N LYS A 258 1.48 -17.20 -7.70
CA LYS A 258 1.05 -15.82 -7.91
C LYS A 258 0.11 -15.45 -6.75
N ILE A 259 0.36 -14.32 -6.11
CA ILE A 259 -0.63 -13.64 -5.27
C ILE A 259 -1.69 -13.05 -6.21
#